data_AF-A0A6B2GAE0-F1
#
_entry.id   AF-A0A6B2GAE0-F1
#
_cell.length_a   1.000
_cell.length_b   1.000
_cell.length_c   1.000
_cell.angle_alpha   90.00
_cell.angle_beta   90.00
_cell.angle_gamma   90.00
#
_symmetry.space_group_name_H-M   'P 1'
#
loop_
_entity.id
_entity.type
_entity.pdbx_description
1 polymer ?
#
loop_
_entity_poly.entity_id
_entity_poly.type
_entity_poly.pdbx_seq_one_letter_code
_entity_poly.pdbx_strand_id
1 'polypeptide(L)'
;MAEIPMDHFMEFYSNELVVNKEIPAAISAAKALLYLIKTIKSETMIEVQNKMQELIEQLVMKNVIMSVVSGCELFVRFITLTSMDQPNFAECKQLLIQRGMPYM
;
A
#
# COMPACT_ATOMS: atom_id res chain seq x y z
N MET A 1 11.62 12.09 13.66
CA MET A 1 11.92 11.10 12.61
C MET A 1 10.75 10.15 12.53
N ALA A 2 9.80 10.39 11.63
CA ALA A 2 8.70 9.46 11.41
C ALA A 2 9.22 8.28 10.57
N GLU A 3 8.82 7.06 10.94
CA GLU A 3 9.21 5.79 10.32
C GLU A 3 9.15 5.84 8.79
N ILE A 4 10.23 5.42 8.16
CA ILE A 4 10.44 5.43 6.71
C ILE A 4 9.54 4.34 6.09
N PRO A 5 8.41 4.69 5.43
CA PRO A 5 7.47 3.70 4.90
C PRO A 5 8.10 2.83 3.79
N MET A 6 9.11 3.37 3.12
CA MET A 6 9.77 2.77 1.97
C MET A 6 10.64 1.56 2.31
N ASP A 7 11.36 1.58 3.43
CA ASP A 7 12.23 0.45 3.78
C ASP A 7 11.40 -0.78 4.15
N HIS A 8 10.34 -0.58 4.95
CA HIS A 8 9.37 -1.63 5.25
C HIS A 8 8.60 -2.09 4.00
N PHE A 9 8.26 -1.18 3.08
CA PHE A 9 7.68 -1.54 1.78
C PHE A 9 8.61 -2.49 1.03
N MET A 10 9.87 -2.09 0.84
CA MET A 10 10.84 -2.83 0.04
C MET A 10 11.20 -4.17 0.66
N GLU A 11 11.29 -4.25 1.98
CA GLU A 11 11.49 -5.51 2.70
C GLU A 11 10.35 -6.49 2.41
N PHE A 12 9.10 -6.07 2.63
CA PHE A 12 7.93 -6.91 2.41
C PHE A 12 7.77 -7.28 0.93
N TYR A 13 7.92 -6.30 0.04
CA TYR A 13 7.82 -6.50 -1.40
C TYR A 13 8.88 -7.48 -1.92
N SER A 14 10.13 -7.34 -1.50
CA SER A 14 11.22 -8.25 -1.90
C SER A 14 10.97 -9.66 -1.38
N ASN A 15 10.48 -9.79 -0.15
CA ASN A 15 10.10 -11.10 0.40
C ASN A 15 8.95 -11.74 -0.40
N GLU A 16 7.91 -10.98 -0.76
CA GLU A 16 6.81 -11.48 -1.60
C GLU A 16 7.29 -11.96 -2.97
N LEU A 17 8.25 -11.27 -3.61
CA LEU A 17 8.84 -11.72 -4.88
C LEU A 17 9.61 -13.04 -4.75
N VAL A 18 10.21 -13.31 -3.58
CA VAL A 18 10.98 -14.55 -3.33
C VAL A 18 10.04 -15.71 -2.99
N VAL A 19 9.05 -15.47 -2.13
CA VAL A 19 8.11 -16.49 -1.65
C VAL A 19 7.08 -16.84 -2.72
N ASN A 20 6.55 -15.84 -3.43
CA ASN A 20 5.42 -16.00 -4.35
C ASN A 20 5.82 -15.70 -5.80
N LYS A 21 6.71 -16.53 -6.37
CA LYS A 21 7.30 -16.32 -7.71
C LYS A 21 6.30 -16.31 -8.87
N GLU A 22 5.12 -16.90 -8.68
CA GLU A 22 4.05 -16.97 -9.69
C GLU A 22 3.11 -15.76 -9.64
N ILE A 23 3.22 -14.92 -8.61
CA ILE A 23 2.38 -13.74 -8.45
C ILE A 23 2.99 -12.57 -9.24
N PRO A 24 2.19 -11.85 -10.05
CA PRO A 24 2.65 -10.64 -10.72
C PRO A 24 3.22 -9.60 -9.75
N ALA A 25 4.33 -8.97 -10.12
CA ALA A 25 5.00 -7.94 -9.32
C ALA A 25 4.05 -6.82 -8.83
N ALA A 26 3.08 -6.42 -9.64
CA ALA A 26 2.06 -5.43 -9.24
C ALA A 26 1.16 -5.92 -8.11
N ILE A 27 0.82 -7.22 -8.07
CA ILE A 27 0.05 -7.83 -6.99
C ILE A 27 0.92 -7.92 -5.72
N SER A 28 2.19 -8.33 -5.84
CA SER A 28 3.13 -8.31 -4.69
C SER A 28 3.29 -6.90 -4.10
N ALA A 29 3.29 -5.87 -4.94
CA ALA A 29 3.31 -4.48 -4.50
C ALA A 29 2.03 -4.06 -3.78
N ALA A 30 0.85 -4.46 -4.30
CA ALA A 30 -0.44 -4.21 -3.64
C ALA A 30 -0.51 -4.88 -2.26
N LYS A 31 0.01 -6.11 -2.11
CA LYS A 31 0.13 -6.79 -0.81
C LYS A 31 1.01 -6.01 0.16
N ALA A 32 2.16 -5.50 -0.30
CA ALA A 32 3.05 -4.68 0.52
C ALA A 32 2.39 -3.37 0.98
N LEU A 33 1.65 -2.69 0.10
CA LEU A 33 0.86 -1.51 0.49
C LEU A 33 -0.21 -1.85 1.52
N LEU A 34 -0.93 -2.96 1.34
CA LEU A 34 -1.96 -3.37 2.28
C LEU A 34 -1.36 -3.75 3.65
N TYR A 35 -0.18 -4.37 3.66
CA TYR A 35 0.57 -4.61 4.89
C TYR A 35 0.92 -3.29 5.59
N LEU A 36 1.42 -2.29 4.87
CA LEU A 36 1.69 -0.97 5.44
C LEU A 36 0.42 -0.30 5.99
N ILE A 37 -0.70 -0.35 5.27
CA ILE A 37 -1.97 0.19 5.77
C ILE A 37 -2.36 -0.47 7.10
N LYS A 38 -2.18 -1.79 7.23
CA LYS A 38 -2.43 -2.52 8.48
C LYS A 38 -1.55 -2.00 9.62
N THR A 39 -0.25 -1.83 9.39
CA THR A 39 0.74 -1.50 10.42
C THR A 39 0.80 -0.02 10.76
N ILE A 40 0.41 0.88 9.85
CA ILE A 40 0.37 2.32 10.10
C ILE A 40 -0.59 2.61 11.27
N LYS A 41 -0.02 3.19 12.33
CA LYS A 41 -0.75 3.92 13.36
C LYS A 41 -1.07 5.30 12.78
N SER A 42 -2.24 5.44 12.18
CA SER A 42 -2.79 6.72 11.73
C SER A 42 -4.18 6.86 12.33
N GLU A 43 -4.60 8.10 12.55
CA GLU A 43 -5.92 8.40 13.09
C GLU A 43 -6.91 8.77 11.99
N THR A 44 -6.40 9.14 10.80
CA THR A 44 -7.23 9.62 9.69
C THR A 44 -6.84 9.01 8.34
N MET A 45 -7.79 9.00 7.41
CA MET A 45 -7.56 8.59 6.01
C MET A 45 -6.59 9.53 5.28
N ILE A 46 -6.62 10.82 5.60
CA ILE A 46 -5.72 11.82 5.00
C ILE A 46 -4.26 11.50 5.32
N GLU A 47 -3.96 11.11 6.56
CA GLU A 47 -2.61 10.68 6.94
C GLU A 47 -2.15 9.44 6.19
N VAL A 48 -3.05 8.47 5.97
CA VAL A 48 -2.74 7.28 5.16
C VAL A 48 -2.46 7.67 3.71
N GLN A 49 -3.30 8.52 3.12
CA GLN A 49 -3.11 9.01 1.75
C GLN A 49 -1.78 9.73 1.58
N ASN A 50 -1.44 10.64 2.50
CA ASN A 50 -0.17 11.37 2.47
C ASN A 50 1.03 10.41 2.56
N LYS A 51 1.01 9.45 3.49
CA LYS A 51 2.08 8.44 3.62
C LYS A 51 2.23 7.57 2.37
N MET A 52 1.13 7.23 1.72
CA MET A 52 1.15 6.43 0.50
C MET A 52 1.66 7.23 -0.71
N GLN A 53 1.29 8.51 -0.78
CA GLN A 53 1.79 9.42 -1.80
C GLN A 53 3.31 9.65 -1.65
N GLU A 54 3.78 9.89 -0.42
CA GLU A 54 5.21 9.97 -0.12
C GLU A 54 5.96 8.69 -0.50
N LEU A 55 5.37 7.52 -0.28
CA LEU A 55 5.95 6.24 -0.70
C LEU A 55 6.07 6.15 -2.23
N ILE A 56 5.01 6.51 -2.98
CA ILE A 56 5.02 6.49 -4.45
C ILE A 56 6.12 7.41 -4.98
N GLU A 57 6.24 8.62 -4.44
CA GLU A 57 7.30 9.56 -4.81
C GLU A 57 8.69 8.98 -4.55
N GLN A 58 8.88 8.28 -3.43
CA GLN A 58 10.14 7.58 -3.13
C GLN A 58 10.41 6.40 -4.09
N LEU A 59 9.39 5.66 -4.51
CA LEU A 59 9.52 4.58 -5.50
C LEU A 59 10.00 5.14 -6.85
N VAL A 60 9.42 6.27 -7.28
CA VAL A 60 9.83 6.99 -8.50
C VAL A 60 11.27 7.48 -8.36
N MET A 61 11.62 8.16 -7.26
CA MET A 61 12.98 8.67 -7.02
C MET A 61 14.05 7.57 -6.98
N LYS A 62 13.71 6.37 -6.48
CA LYS A 62 14.63 5.22 -6.43
C LYS A 62 14.64 4.39 -7.74
N ASN A 63 14.02 4.86 -8.82
CA ASN A 63 13.93 4.16 -10.11
C ASN A 63 13.35 2.73 -10.01
N VAL A 64 12.36 2.53 -9.15
CA VAL A 64 11.60 1.27 -9.14
C VAL A 64 10.84 1.13 -10.46
N ILE A 65 10.66 -0.12 -10.91
CA ILE A 65 10.03 -0.43 -12.20
C ILE A 65 8.65 0.24 -12.30
N MET A 66 8.39 0.95 -13.39
CA MET A 66 7.17 1.76 -13.58
C MET A 66 5.87 0.96 -13.41
N SER A 67 5.83 -0.32 -13.79
CA SER A 67 4.64 -1.15 -13.58
C SER A 67 4.30 -1.36 -12.11
N VAL A 68 5.30 -1.37 -11.22
CA VAL A 68 5.13 -1.44 -9.77
C VAL A 68 4.62 -0.11 -9.24
N VAL A 69 5.21 1.01 -9.69
CA VAL A 69 4.77 2.36 -9.34
C VAL A 69 3.31 2.56 -9.72
N SER A 70 2.93 2.27 -10.97
CA SER A 70 1.55 2.38 -11.44
C SER A 70 0.60 1.43 -10.73
N GLY A 71 1.05 0.21 -10.38
CA GLY A 71 0.28 -0.72 -9.55
C GLY A 71 -0.01 -0.13 -8.16
N CYS A 72 0.97 0.55 -7.57
CA CYS A 72 0.81 1.25 -6.29
C CYS A 72 -0.18 2.41 -6.39
N GLU A 73 -0.04 3.27 -7.41
CA GLU A 73 -0.95 4.39 -7.66
C GLU A 73 -2.41 3.94 -7.82
N LEU A 74 -2.64 2.89 -8.61
CA LEU A 74 -3.98 2.32 -8.81
C LEU A 74 -4.57 1.78 -7.51
N PHE A 75 -3.75 1.11 -6.69
CA PHE A 75 -4.19 0.60 -5.40
C PHE A 75 -4.54 1.74 -4.43
N VAL A 76 -3.71 2.79 -4.36
CA VAL A 76 -3.98 3.99 -3.53
C VAL A 76 -5.27 4.71 -3.97
N ARG A 77 -5.54 4.76 -5.27
CA ARG A 77 -6.81 5.30 -5.78
C ARG A 77 -8.01 4.44 -5.38
N PHE A 78 -7.88 3.11 -5.46
CA PHE A 78 -8.93 2.17 -5.06
C PHE A 78 -9.28 2.30 -3.56
N ILE A 79 -8.28 2.37 -2.69
CA ILE A 79 -8.52 2.51 -1.25
C ILE A 79 -9.15 3.87 -0.91
N THR A 80 -8.73 4.93 -1.61
CA THR A 80 -9.26 6.28 -1.41
C THR A 80 -10.74 6.35 -1.80
N LEU A 81 -11.10 5.77 -2.94
CA LEU A 81 -12.51 5.71 -3.37
C LEU A 81 -13.36 4.95 -2.34
N THR A 82 -12.88 3.80 -1.86
CA THR A 82 -13.56 3.00 -0.83
C THR A 82 -13.73 3.77 0.49
N SER A 83 -12.83 4.70 0.81
CA SER A 83 -12.90 5.50 2.02
C SER A 83 -13.94 6.61 1.99
N MET A 84 -14.26 7.15 0.81
CA MET A 84 -15.28 8.20 0.69
C MET A 84 -16.68 7.68 1.00
N ASP A 85 -16.89 6.36 0.89
CA ASP A 85 -18.16 5.70 1.21
C ASP A 85 -18.36 5.45 2.71
N GLN A 86 -17.37 5.73 3.58
CA GLN A 86 -17.41 5.40 5.01
C GLN A 86 -16.88 6.56 5.88
N PRO A 87 -17.67 7.13 6.80
CA PRO A 87 -17.23 8.26 7.62
C PRO A 87 -16.23 7.87 8.72
N ASN A 88 -16.18 6.60 9.13
CA ASN A 88 -15.30 6.11 10.18
C ASN A 88 -14.03 5.47 9.60
N PHE A 89 -12.87 6.04 9.92
CA PHE A 89 -11.57 5.55 9.44
C PHE A 89 -11.28 4.10 9.91
N ALA A 90 -11.67 3.72 11.13
CA ALA A 90 -11.41 2.38 11.64
C ALA A 90 -12.18 1.31 10.85
N GLU A 91 -13.46 1.59 10.55
CA GLU A 91 -14.30 0.75 9.70
C GLU A 91 -13.79 0.71 8.26
N CYS A 92 -13.37 1.86 7.72
CA CYS A 92 -12.74 1.92 6.41
C CYS A 92 -11.46 1.08 6.36
N LYS A 93 -10.57 1.20 7.34
CA LYS A 93 -9.33 0.42 7.44
C LYS A 93 -9.63 -1.07 7.48
N GLN A 94 -10.63 -1.51 8.26
CA GLN A 94 -11.07 -2.91 8.30
C GLN A 94 -11.63 -3.38 6.95
N LEU A 95 -12.46 -2.56 6.30
CA LEU A 95 -13.03 -2.88 4.99
C LEU A 95 -11.95 -2.99 3.91
N LEU A 96 -10.96 -2.09 3.92
CA LEU A 96 -9.80 -2.14 3.02
C LEU A 96 -8.99 -3.42 3.21
N ILE A 97 -8.75 -3.81 4.47
CA ILE A 97 -8.10 -5.07 4.82
C ILE A 97 -8.90 -6.26 4.30
N GLN A 98 -10.22 -6.27 4.52
CA GLN A 98 -11.09 -7.36 4.10
C GLN A 98 -11.18 -7.48 2.58
N ARG A 99 -11.30 -6.37 1.86
CA ARG A 99 -11.35 -6.34 0.39
C ARG A 99 -10.02 -6.62 -0.28
N GLY A 100 -8.92 -6.33 0.39
CA GLY A 100 -7.57 -6.62 -0.08
C GLY A 100 -7.08 -8.04 0.23
N MET A 101 -7.72 -8.75 1.16
CA MET A 101 -7.37 -10.12 1.55
C MET A 101 -7.38 -11.14 0.39
N PRO A 102 -8.30 -11.10 -0.59
CA PRO A 102 -8.26 -12.03 -1.74
C PRO A 102 -6.99 -11.89 -2.59
N TYR A 103 -6.25 -10.79 -2.45
CA TYR A 103 -5.00 -10.53 -3.14
C TYR A 103 -3.77 -10.84 -2.29
N MET A 104 -3.93 -11.32 -1.04
CA MET A 104 -2.86 -11.78 -0.13
C MET A 104 -2.68 -13.29 -0.23
#